data_AF-A0AAN4WSU6-F1
#
_entry.id   AF-A0AAN4WSU6-F1
#
_cell.length_a   1.000
_cell.length_b   1.000
_cell.length_c   1.000
_cell.angle_alpha   90.00
_cell.angle_beta   90.00
_cell.angle_gamma   90.00
#
_symmetry.space_group_name_H-M   'P 1'
#
loop_
_entity.id
_entity.type
_entity.pdbx_description
1 polymer ?
#
loop_
_entity_poly.entity_id
_entity_poly.type
_entity_poly.pdbx_seq_one_letter_code
_entity_poly.pdbx_strand_id
1 'polypeptide(L)'
;MFTSLGRAPARYDAYPPWSAGVIVVVEQAIRQAWRALLLDHQAVLATRDEDRITDRLLDILVDLRKSGAVPGFTADLFGLPVRDAKLPDWQGVSIDKTPDITVYPARPRQGISEGRHDALFLECKVLHGNRRLTQYGDEGIQRFLDGRYAWRMPHAHMVAYVFSATDRHPASALKGHFTRQRAGPPRQTNGQRLALRDGPIEVLPAGCACTRPVIQTEHLRSAPVLPGRDNLIRLRHLWLCDPA
;
A
#
# COMPACT_ATOMS: atom_id res chain seq x y z
N MET A 1 -43.77 -13.41 14.90
CA MET A 1 -43.25 -12.06 15.22
C MET A 1 -41.74 -12.14 15.14
N PHE A 2 -41.13 -11.60 14.08
CA PHE A 2 -39.67 -11.63 13.90
C PHE A 2 -39.05 -10.43 14.61
N THR A 3 -38.44 -10.64 15.78
CA THR A 3 -37.49 -9.70 16.36
C THR A 3 -36.10 -10.06 15.83
N SER A 4 -35.74 -9.49 14.67
CA SER A 4 -34.32 -9.38 14.31
C SER A 4 -33.71 -8.37 15.28
N LEU A 5 -33.10 -8.87 16.36
CA LEU A 5 -32.20 -8.07 17.18
C LEU A 5 -31.06 -7.67 16.26
N GLY A 6 -31.05 -6.39 15.85
CA GLY A 6 -30.04 -5.83 14.98
C GLY A 6 -28.66 -6.30 15.43
N ARG A 7 -27.88 -6.86 14.49
CA ARG A 7 -26.53 -7.36 14.76
C ARG A 7 -25.77 -6.26 15.47
N ALA A 8 -25.35 -6.50 16.72
CA ALA A 8 -24.52 -5.56 17.45
C ALA A 8 -23.35 -5.18 16.53
N PRO A 9 -23.00 -3.88 16.38
CA PRO A 9 -21.90 -3.49 15.52
C PRO A 9 -20.65 -4.26 15.97
N ALA A 10 -20.03 -4.96 15.03
CA ALA A 10 -18.85 -5.73 15.32
C ALA A 10 -17.78 -4.78 15.88
N ARG A 11 -17.38 -4.99 17.14
CA ARG A 11 -16.27 -4.28 17.75
C ARG A 11 -15.00 -4.95 17.29
N TYR A 12 -14.29 -4.29 16.39
CA TYR A 12 -12.98 -4.74 15.93
C TYR A 12 -11.89 -3.95 16.62
N ASP A 13 -10.84 -4.64 17.06
CA ASP A 13 -9.62 -3.99 17.54
C ASP A 13 -8.59 -3.84 16.42
N ALA A 14 -7.75 -2.81 16.54
CA ALA A 14 -6.58 -2.66 15.69
C ALA A 14 -5.56 -3.75 16.00
N TYR A 15 -5.00 -4.37 14.97
CA TYR A 15 -3.98 -5.38 15.11
C TYR A 15 -2.62 -4.79 15.50
N PRO A 16 -1.75 -5.59 16.14
CA PRO A 16 -0.37 -5.20 16.37
C PRO A 16 0.32 -4.92 15.03
N PRO A 17 1.15 -3.86 14.95
CA PRO A 17 1.96 -3.60 13.76
C PRO A 17 2.83 -4.82 13.45
N TRP A 18 3.26 -4.92 12.20
CA TRP A 18 4.35 -5.82 11.85
C TRP A 18 5.64 -5.16 12.33
N SER A 19 6.66 -5.97 12.65
CA SER A 19 7.95 -5.39 13.01
C SER A 19 8.54 -4.64 11.80
N ALA A 20 9.31 -3.58 12.07
CA ALA A 20 9.94 -2.80 11.01
C ALA A 20 10.83 -3.67 10.10
N GLY A 21 11.53 -4.66 10.67
CA GLY A 21 12.35 -5.61 9.92
C GLY A 21 11.54 -6.44 8.92
N VAL A 22 10.37 -6.96 9.32
CA VAL A 22 9.50 -7.73 8.42
C VAL A 22 8.97 -6.85 7.29
N ILE A 23 8.60 -5.60 7.59
CA ILE A 23 8.18 -4.63 6.57
C ILE A 23 9.31 -4.40 5.56
N VAL A 24 10.52 -4.11 6.04
CA VAL A 24 11.68 -3.86 5.18
C VAL A 24 12.00 -5.07 4.29
N VAL A 25 11.87 -6.30 4.78
CA VAL A 25 12.08 -7.51 3.98
C VAL A 25 11.13 -7.54 2.77
N VAL A 26 9.85 -7.24 2.95
CA VAL A 26 8.88 -7.17 1.85
C VAL A 26 9.22 -6.01 0.89
N GLU A 27 9.68 -4.88 1.41
CA GLU A 27 10.14 -3.76 0.56
C GLU A 27 11.35 -4.14 -0.30
N GLN A 28 12.31 -4.89 0.25
CA GLN A 28 13.44 -5.40 -0.53
C GLN A 28 12.99 -6.42 -1.59
N ALA A 29 12.01 -7.27 -1.28
CA ALA A 29 11.43 -8.19 -2.24
C ALA A 29 10.77 -7.46 -3.42
N ILE A 30 9.99 -6.41 -3.14
CA ILE A 30 9.37 -5.56 -4.19
C ILE A 30 10.45 -4.88 -5.04
N ARG A 31 11.51 -4.34 -4.42
CA ARG A 31 12.62 -3.71 -5.15
C ARG A 31 13.36 -4.72 -6.03
N GLN A 32 13.60 -5.93 -5.53
CA GLN A 32 14.23 -7.01 -6.31
C GLN A 32 13.32 -7.46 -7.46
N ALA A 33 12.01 -7.59 -7.21
CA ALA A 33 11.04 -7.95 -8.24
C ALA A 33 11.00 -6.89 -9.36
N TRP A 34 11.03 -5.61 -9.00
CA TRP A 34 11.13 -4.52 -9.97
C TRP A 34 12.39 -4.62 -10.84
N ARG A 35 13.54 -4.93 -10.23
CA ARG A 35 14.81 -5.10 -10.98
C ARG A 35 14.73 -6.23 -11.99
N ALA A 36 14.16 -7.37 -11.61
CA ALA A 36 13.94 -8.47 -12.56
C ALA A 36 12.98 -8.06 -13.69
N LEU A 37 11.94 -7.28 -13.37
CA LEU A 37 10.99 -6.79 -14.36
C LEU A 37 11.66 -5.82 -15.37
N LEU A 38 12.54 -4.93 -14.91
CA LEU A 38 13.36 -4.06 -15.77
C LEU A 38 14.29 -4.82 -16.72
N LEU A 39 14.85 -5.95 -16.26
CA LEU A 39 15.80 -6.75 -17.02
C LEU A 39 15.11 -7.67 -18.03
N ASP A 40 14.09 -8.41 -17.59
CA ASP A 40 13.56 -9.56 -18.33
C ASP A 40 12.17 -9.30 -18.93
N HIS A 41 11.51 -8.20 -18.56
CA HIS A 41 10.11 -7.92 -18.91
C HIS A 41 9.85 -6.51 -19.44
N GLN A 42 10.80 -5.97 -20.23
CA GLN A 42 10.70 -4.63 -20.84
C GLN A 42 9.42 -4.44 -21.67
N ALA A 43 8.94 -5.48 -22.34
CA ALA A 43 7.69 -5.42 -23.11
C ALA A 43 6.46 -5.15 -22.22
N VAL A 44 6.44 -5.65 -20.98
CA VAL A 44 5.36 -5.37 -20.02
C VAL A 44 5.42 -3.90 -19.59
N LEU A 45 6.61 -3.40 -19.29
CA LEU A 45 6.84 -2.00 -18.90
C LEU A 45 6.45 -1.01 -19.99
N ALA A 46 6.72 -1.34 -21.25
CA ALA A 46 6.38 -0.51 -22.41
C ALA A 46 4.87 -0.22 -22.52
N THR A 47 4.02 -1.14 -22.04
CA THR A 47 2.56 -0.94 -22.01
C THR A 47 2.16 0.18 -21.05
N ARG A 48 2.94 0.37 -19.98
CA ARG A 48 2.62 1.25 -18.84
C ARG A 48 1.22 0.96 -18.28
N ASP A 49 0.76 -0.27 -18.41
CA ASP A 49 -0.53 -0.74 -17.91
C ASP A 49 -0.35 -1.17 -16.45
N GLU A 50 -1.13 -0.58 -15.55
CA GLU A 50 -1.01 -0.78 -14.11
C GLU A 50 -1.27 -2.23 -13.71
N ASP A 51 -2.28 -2.85 -14.32
CA ASP A 51 -2.68 -4.23 -14.05
C ASP A 51 -1.63 -5.20 -14.55
N ARG A 52 -1.17 -5.04 -15.81
CA ARG A 52 -0.15 -5.93 -16.39
C ARG A 52 1.19 -5.85 -15.66
N ILE A 53 1.59 -4.65 -15.23
CA ILE A 53 2.82 -4.48 -14.45
C ILE A 53 2.67 -5.14 -13.08
N THR A 54 1.55 -4.90 -12.39
CA THR A 54 1.29 -5.46 -11.06
C THR A 54 1.20 -6.98 -11.09
N ASP A 55 0.53 -7.55 -12.09
CA ASP A 55 0.41 -8.99 -12.29
C ASP A 55 1.80 -9.62 -12.49
N ARG A 56 2.63 -9.02 -13.35
CA ARG A 56 3.99 -9.54 -13.57
C ARG A 56 4.90 -9.36 -12.35
N LEU A 57 4.75 -8.26 -11.61
CA LEU A 57 5.46 -8.04 -10.36
C LEU A 57 5.09 -9.11 -9.33
N LEU A 58 3.82 -9.50 -9.26
CA LEU A 58 3.32 -10.53 -8.36
C LEU A 58 3.94 -11.91 -8.69
N ASP A 59 3.96 -12.31 -9.96
CA ASP A 59 4.62 -13.56 -10.38
C ASP A 59 6.04 -13.64 -9.86
N ILE A 60 6.81 -12.55 -10.05
CA ILE A 60 8.20 -12.50 -9.62
C ILE A 60 8.29 -12.55 -8.09
N LEU A 61 7.39 -11.89 -7.35
CA LEU A 61 7.35 -11.99 -5.88
C LEU A 61 7.08 -13.44 -5.43
N VAL A 62 6.20 -14.17 -6.11
CA VAL A 62 5.94 -15.59 -5.83
C VAL A 62 7.22 -16.42 -6.02
N ASP A 63 7.95 -16.19 -7.09
CA ASP A 63 9.21 -16.88 -7.38
C ASP A 63 10.32 -16.52 -6.38
N LEU A 64 10.45 -15.25 -6.01
CA LEU A 64 11.40 -14.78 -4.99
C LEU A 64 11.11 -15.42 -3.62
N ARG A 65 9.83 -15.52 -3.24
CA ARG A 65 9.42 -16.19 -1.99
C ARG A 65 9.80 -17.67 -1.99
N LYS A 66 9.62 -18.34 -3.13
CA LYS A 66 9.91 -19.79 -3.28
C LYS A 66 11.40 -20.07 -3.27
N SER A 67 12.19 -19.25 -3.98
CA SER A 67 13.63 -19.41 -4.10
C SER A 67 14.40 -18.93 -2.87
N GLY A 68 13.83 -18.02 -2.08
CA GLY A 68 14.53 -17.38 -0.96
C GLY A 68 15.65 -16.44 -1.41
N ALA A 69 15.61 -15.97 -2.67
CA ALA A 69 16.64 -15.11 -3.25
C ALA A 69 16.79 -13.75 -2.54
N VAL A 70 15.75 -13.32 -1.82
CA VAL A 70 15.79 -12.15 -0.95
C VAL A 70 15.85 -12.64 0.51
N PRO A 71 16.95 -12.37 1.24
CA PRO A 71 17.10 -12.81 2.62
C PRO A 71 15.90 -12.44 3.49
N GLY A 72 15.32 -13.45 4.15
CA GLY A 72 14.14 -13.31 5.00
C GLY A 72 12.81 -13.33 4.26
N PHE A 73 12.76 -13.17 2.93
CA PHE A 73 11.51 -13.28 2.15
C PHE A 73 11.30 -14.72 1.67
N THR A 74 10.86 -15.59 2.58
CA THR A 74 10.73 -17.03 2.32
C THR A 74 9.30 -17.53 2.56
N ALA A 75 9.02 -18.74 2.06
CA ALA A 75 7.74 -19.41 2.27
C ALA A 75 7.43 -19.74 3.74
N ASP A 76 8.45 -19.80 4.60
CA ASP A 76 8.29 -20.06 6.03
C ASP A 76 7.83 -18.83 6.83
N LEU A 77 8.09 -17.63 6.30
CA LEU A 77 7.79 -16.35 6.96
C LEU A 77 6.59 -15.64 6.33
N PHE A 78 6.41 -15.77 5.02
CA PHE A 78 5.33 -15.12 4.28
C PHE A 78 4.41 -16.15 3.62
N GLY A 79 3.11 -15.85 3.57
CA GLY A 79 2.15 -16.56 2.74
C GLY A 79 2.38 -16.25 1.26
N LEU A 80 1.67 -16.96 0.38
CA LEU A 80 1.68 -16.65 -1.04
C LEU A 80 1.16 -15.21 -1.25
N PRO A 81 1.90 -14.31 -1.92
CA PRO A 81 1.37 -13.02 -2.34
C PRO A 81 0.15 -13.20 -3.24
N VAL A 82 -0.90 -12.41 -3.03
CA VAL A 82 -2.17 -12.55 -3.76
C VAL A 82 -2.56 -11.22 -4.43
N ARG A 83 -3.02 -11.29 -5.69
CA ARG A 83 -3.68 -10.18 -6.40
C ARG A 83 -5.14 -10.13 -6.03
N ASP A 84 -5.70 -8.93 -5.98
CA ASP A 84 -7.14 -8.70 -5.89
C ASP A 84 -7.83 -9.48 -4.75
N ALA A 85 -7.19 -9.53 -3.58
CA ALA A 85 -7.73 -10.26 -2.45
C ALA A 85 -9.08 -9.64 -2.03
N LYS A 86 -10.18 -10.38 -2.25
CA LYS A 86 -11.52 -9.94 -1.88
C LYS A 86 -11.65 -9.90 -0.36
N LEU A 87 -11.77 -8.69 0.17
CA LEU A 87 -11.89 -8.44 1.61
C LEU A 87 -13.23 -7.79 1.89
N PRO A 88 -13.93 -8.24 2.95
CA PRO A 88 -15.05 -7.47 3.45
C PRO A 88 -14.52 -6.11 3.94
N ASP A 89 -15.21 -5.04 3.55
CA ASP A 89 -15.03 -3.75 4.19
C ASP A 89 -15.38 -3.82 5.68
N TRP A 90 -15.06 -2.76 6.43
CA TRP A 90 -15.35 -2.71 7.86
C TRP A 90 -16.85 -2.80 8.20
N GLN A 91 -17.74 -2.51 7.23
CA GLN A 91 -19.19 -2.62 7.38
C GLN A 91 -19.70 -4.05 7.10
N GLY A 92 -18.88 -4.90 6.47
CA GLY A 92 -19.27 -6.22 5.98
C GLY A 92 -20.27 -6.15 4.82
N VAL A 93 -20.37 -5.02 4.13
CA VAL A 93 -21.38 -4.73 3.09
C VAL A 93 -20.81 -4.94 1.69
N SER A 94 -19.55 -4.56 1.46
CA SER A 94 -18.88 -4.72 0.17
C SER A 94 -17.71 -5.71 0.27
N ILE A 95 -17.71 -6.73 -0.60
CA ILE A 95 -16.62 -7.73 -0.74
C ILE A 95 -15.75 -7.42 -1.98
N ASP A 96 -16.14 -6.42 -2.79
CA ASP A 96 -15.47 -6.07 -4.06
C ASP A 96 -14.36 -5.01 -3.89
N LYS A 97 -13.88 -4.78 -2.67
CA LYS A 97 -12.77 -3.88 -2.42
C LYS A 97 -11.49 -4.69 -2.32
N THR A 98 -10.63 -4.54 -3.31
CA THR A 98 -9.39 -5.31 -3.41
C THR A 98 -8.17 -4.39 -3.40
N PRO A 99 -7.17 -4.66 -2.54
CA PRO A 99 -5.84 -4.11 -2.73
C PRO A 99 -5.19 -4.80 -3.94
N ASP A 100 -4.29 -4.09 -4.61
CA ASP A 100 -3.61 -4.62 -5.80
C ASP A 100 -2.74 -5.83 -5.46
N ILE A 101 -2.01 -5.78 -4.34
CA ILE A 101 -1.24 -6.92 -3.82
C ILE A 101 -1.45 -7.03 -2.31
N THR A 102 -1.62 -8.27 -1.82
CA THR A 102 -1.63 -8.59 -0.39
C THR A 102 -0.55 -9.61 -0.05
N VAL A 103 0.25 -9.33 0.98
CA VAL A 103 1.26 -10.25 1.51
C VAL A 103 0.88 -10.64 2.94
N TYR A 104 0.56 -11.91 3.14
CA TYR A 104 0.19 -12.48 4.43
C TYR A 104 1.43 -13.01 5.18
N PRO A 105 1.38 -13.16 6.51
CA PRO A 105 2.37 -13.98 7.21
C PRO A 105 2.12 -15.45 6.87
N ALA A 106 3.16 -16.28 6.85
CA ALA A 106 3.02 -17.71 6.57
C ALA A 106 2.19 -18.45 7.63
N ARG A 107 2.22 -17.93 8.86
CA ARG A 107 1.49 -18.47 10.01
C ARG A 107 0.69 -17.36 10.68
N PRO A 108 -0.52 -17.65 11.18
CA PRO A 108 -1.30 -16.69 11.96
C PRO A 108 -0.48 -16.14 13.13
N ARG A 109 -0.47 -14.81 13.30
CA ARG A 109 0.18 -14.18 14.45
C ARG A 109 -0.72 -14.28 15.68
N GLN A 110 -0.11 -14.35 16.87
CA GLN A 110 -0.87 -14.38 18.12
C GLN A 110 -1.70 -13.11 18.32
N GLY A 111 -2.90 -13.25 18.89
CA GLY A 111 -3.81 -12.13 19.13
C GLY A 111 -4.57 -11.61 17.91
N ILE A 112 -4.53 -12.35 16.79
CA ILE A 112 -5.25 -12.03 15.55
C ILE A 112 -6.52 -12.88 15.47
N SER A 113 -7.69 -12.24 15.44
CA SER A 113 -8.97 -12.95 15.38
C SER A 113 -9.39 -13.35 13.96
N GLU A 114 -8.93 -12.60 12.95
CA GLU A 114 -9.23 -12.84 11.54
C GLU A 114 -8.00 -12.55 10.67
N GLY A 115 -7.36 -13.61 10.17
CA GLY A 115 -6.08 -13.53 9.46
C GLY A 115 -6.14 -12.79 8.12
N ARG A 116 -7.32 -12.68 7.49
CA ARG A 116 -7.50 -11.93 6.22
C ARG A 116 -7.18 -10.44 6.35
N HIS A 117 -7.32 -9.90 7.56
CA HIS A 117 -7.00 -8.50 7.85
C HIS A 117 -5.61 -8.34 8.46
N ASP A 118 -4.84 -9.42 8.63
CA ASP A 118 -3.46 -9.40 9.10
C ASP A 118 -2.49 -9.59 7.94
N ALA A 119 -2.22 -8.52 7.22
CA ALA A 119 -1.37 -8.55 6.04
C ALA A 119 -0.67 -7.20 5.80
N LEU A 120 0.30 -7.20 4.89
CA LEU A 120 0.70 -5.99 4.18
C LEU A 120 -0.19 -5.82 2.96
N PHE A 121 -0.83 -4.67 2.88
CA PHE A 121 -1.71 -4.28 1.79
C PHE A 121 -1.00 -3.23 0.94
N LEU A 122 -0.87 -3.51 -0.35
CA LEU A 122 -0.18 -2.68 -1.31
C LEU A 122 -1.21 -2.18 -2.33
N GLU A 123 -1.21 -0.87 -2.55
CA GLU A 123 -1.92 -0.23 -3.65
C GLU A 123 -0.89 0.34 -4.62
N CYS A 124 -1.00 -0.06 -5.87
CA CYS A 124 -0.09 0.24 -6.96
C CYS A 124 -0.67 1.36 -7.82
N LYS A 125 0.19 2.28 -8.28
CA LYS A 125 -0.21 3.35 -9.21
C LYS A 125 0.86 3.62 -10.24
N VAL A 126 0.49 3.73 -11.51
CA VAL A 126 1.41 4.23 -12.55
C VAL A 126 1.47 5.76 -12.51
N LEU A 127 2.67 6.32 -12.38
CA LEU A 127 2.94 7.75 -12.50
C LEU A 127 3.61 8.04 -13.84
N HIS A 128 2.80 8.42 -14.83
CA HIS A 128 3.26 8.74 -16.19
C HIS A 128 2.25 9.63 -16.95
N GLY A 129 2.75 10.64 -17.66
CA GLY A 129 1.94 11.54 -18.48
C GLY A 129 0.85 12.26 -17.67
N ASN A 130 -0.42 11.95 -17.96
CA ASN A 130 -1.58 12.51 -17.25
C ASN A 130 -1.89 11.80 -15.92
N ARG A 131 -1.31 10.62 -15.68
CA ARG A 131 -1.45 9.89 -14.41
C ARG A 131 -0.54 10.50 -13.36
N ARG A 132 -1.13 11.38 -12.54
CA ARG A 132 -0.44 12.28 -11.61
C ARG A 132 -0.67 11.84 -10.17
N LEU A 133 0.08 12.47 -9.26
CA LEU A 133 -0.13 12.33 -7.81
C LEU A 133 -1.57 12.62 -7.34
N THR A 134 -2.40 13.28 -8.15
CA THR A 134 -3.83 13.38 -7.87
C THR A 134 -4.52 12.02 -7.79
N GLN A 135 -4.31 11.12 -8.75
CA GLN A 135 -4.88 9.75 -8.70
C GLN A 135 -4.26 8.94 -7.57
N TYR A 136 -2.97 9.13 -7.31
CA TYR A 136 -2.28 8.54 -6.16
C TYR A 136 -2.97 8.88 -4.82
N GLY A 137 -3.45 10.12 -4.68
CA GLY A 137 -4.22 10.56 -3.51
C GLY A 137 -5.70 10.15 -3.54
N ASP A 138 -6.40 10.44 -4.64
CA ASP A 138 -7.87 10.27 -4.77
C ASP A 138 -8.28 8.80 -4.88
N GLU A 139 -7.48 7.99 -5.58
CA GLU A 139 -7.79 6.59 -5.88
C GLU A 139 -6.86 5.61 -5.17
N GLY A 140 -5.78 6.07 -4.52
CA GLY A 140 -4.89 5.23 -3.74
C GLY A 140 -5.02 5.47 -2.24
N ILE A 141 -4.38 6.54 -1.75
CA ILE A 141 -4.36 6.91 -0.31
C ILE A 141 -5.78 6.91 0.28
N GLN A 142 -6.75 7.52 -0.40
CA GLN A 142 -8.13 7.60 0.07
C GLN A 142 -8.76 6.23 0.40
N ARG A 143 -8.39 5.16 -0.33
CA ARG A 143 -8.91 3.80 -0.11
C ARG A 143 -8.47 3.20 1.23
N PHE A 144 -7.31 3.61 1.73
CA PHE A 144 -6.85 3.24 3.07
C PHE A 144 -7.57 4.04 4.17
N LEU A 145 -7.95 5.29 3.87
CA LEU A 145 -8.58 6.18 4.85
C LEU A 145 -10.06 5.84 5.08
N ASP A 146 -10.78 5.48 4.01
CA ASP A 146 -12.19 5.10 4.08
C ASP A 146 -12.40 3.63 4.50
N GLY A 147 -11.30 2.90 4.73
CA GLY A 147 -11.31 1.57 5.33
C GLY A 147 -11.76 0.46 4.37
N ARG A 148 -11.54 0.62 3.07
CA ARG A 148 -11.82 -0.44 2.07
C ARG A 148 -11.03 -1.72 2.33
N TYR A 149 -9.79 -1.57 2.80
CA TYR A 149 -8.90 -2.64 3.24
C TYR A 149 -7.88 -2.07 4.22
N ALA A 150 -7.00 -2.92 4.78
CA ALA A 150 -5.99 -2.54 5.78
C ALA A 150 -6.54 -1.85 7.05
N TRP A 151 -7.86 -1.83 7.25
CA TRP A 151 -8.49 -1.03 8.29
C TRP A 151 -8.14 -1.52 9.71
N ARG A 152 -7.77 -2.79 9.88
CA ARG A 152 -7.23 -3.33 11.15
C ARG A 152 -5.72 -3.16 11.31
N MET A 153 -4.99 -2.89 10.23
CA MET A 153 -3.52 -2.80 10.26
C MET A 153 -3.06 -1.36 10.36
N PRO A 154 -2.11 -1.02 11.27
CA PRO A 154 -1.66 0.36 11.44
C PRO A 154 -0.76 0.88 10.32
N HIS A 155 -0.42 0.04 9.34
CA HIS A 155 0.47 0.35 8.24
C HIS A 155 -0.05 -0.25 6.93
N ALA A 156 0.34 0.37 5.81
CA ALA A 156 0.13 -0.14 4.47
C ALA A 156 1.10 0.53 3.48
N HIS A 157 1.05 0.11 2.22
CA HIS A 157 2.01 0.51 1.20
C HIS A 157 1.33 1.13 -0.01
N MET A 158 1.89 2.23 -0.49
CA MET A 158 1.61 2.75 -1.82
C MET A 158 2.83 2.51 -2.70
N VAL A 159 2.66 1.77 -3.79
CA VAL A 159 3.72 1.46 -4.77
C VAL A 159 3.49 2.30 -6.02
N ALA A 160 4.46 3.14 -6.39
CA ALA A 160 4.41 3.93 -7.60
C ALA A 160 5.34 3.34 -8.66
N TYR A 161 4.79 3.02 -9.84
CA TYR A 161 5.58 2.73 -11.04
C TYR A 161 5.81 4.05 -11.78
N VAL A 162 7.00 4.61 -11.65
CA VAL A 162 7.33 5.94 -12.13
C VAL A 162 8.06 5.82 -13.45
N PHE A 163 7.45 6.32 -14.52
CA PHE A 163 8.04 6.32 -15.85
C PHE A 163 8.41 7.72 -16.28
N SER A 164 9.53 7.83 -17.00
CA SER A 164 10.03 9.12 -17.52
C SER A 164 10.19 10.16 -16.41
N ALA A 165 10.56 9.70 -15.20
CA ALA A 165 10.69 10.56 -14.05
C ALA A 165 11.92 11.45 -14.22
N THR A 166 11.68 12.75 -14.41
CA THR A 166 12.68 13.74 -14.01
C THR A 166 13.04 13.54 -12.53
N ASP A 167 14.22 13.97 -12.12
CA ASP A 167 14.89 13.82 -10.81
C ASP A 167 14.08 14.28 -9.56
N ARG A 168 12.85 13.80 -9.43
CA ARG A 168 11.91 14.19 -8.40
C ARG A 168 12.07 13.27 -7.23
N HIS A 169 12.68 13.82 -6.19
CA HIS A 169 12.67 13.20 -4.89
C HIS A 169 11.21 12.96 -4.42
N PRO A 170 10.83 11.73 -4.01
CA PRO A 170 9.46 11.42 -3.64
C PRO A 170 8.95 12.30 -2.48
N ALA A 171 9.81 12.63 -1.51
CA ALA A 171 9.43 13.50 -0.40
C ALA A 171 8.99 14.90 -0.89
N SER A 172 9.76 15.53 -1.76
CA SER A 172 9.45 16.85 -2.31
C SER A 172 8.19 16.81 -3.18
N ALA A 173 8.02 15.74 -3.96
CA ALA A 173 6.85 15.56 -4.82
C ALA A 173 5.56 15.35 -4.00
N LEU A 174 5.60 14.52 -2.96
CA LEU A 174 4.49 14.32 -2.03
C LEU A 174 4.19 15.59 -1.23
N LYS A 175 5.21 16.31 -0.75
CA LYS A 175 5.04 17.59 -0.06
C LYS A 175 4.31 18.60 -0.96
N GLY A 176 4.76 18.75 -2.20
CA GLY A 176 4.09 19.60 -3.18
C GLY A 176 2.67 19.15 -3.55
N HIS A 177 2.41 17.84 -3.54
CA HIS A 177 1.05 17.32 -3.72
C HIS A 177 0.14 17.67 -2.54
N PHE A 178 0.59 17.47 -1.29
CA PHE A 178 -0.21 17.70 -0.09
C PHE A 178 -0.46 19.19 0.19
N THR A 179 0.44 20.09 -0.18
CA THR A 179 0.23 21.55 -0.02
C THR A 179 -0.64 22.16 -1.12
N ARG A 180 -0.85 21.46 -2.24
CA ARG A 180 -1.67 21.95 -3.34
C ARG A 180 -3.12 22.16 -2.88
N GLN A 181 -3.64 23.36 -3.09
CA GLN A 181 -5.06 23.66 -2.93
C GLN A 181 -5.87 23.11 -4.11
N ARG A 182 -7.03 22.52 -3.81
CA ARG A 182 -7.98 22.14 -4.86
C ARG A 182 -8.77 23.35 -5.33
N ALA A 183 -9.09 23.36 -6.63
CA ALA A 183 -10.09 24.27 -7.17
C ALA A 183 -11.48 23.80 -6.71
N GLY A 184 -12.26 24.69 -6.12
CA GLY A 184 -13.63 24.43 -5.67
C GLY A 184 -13.82 24.42 -4.14
N PRO A 185 -15.06 24.66 -3.66
CA PRO A 185 -15.40 24.57 -2.23
C PRO A 185 -15.56 23.10 -1.77
N PRO A 186 -15.22 22.76 -0.50
CA PRO A 186 -14.53 23.62 0.46
C PRO A 186 -13.07 23.86 0.03
N ARG A 187 -12.56 25.08 0.26
CA ARG A 187 -11.15 25.41 -0.01
C ARG A 187 -10.28 24.67 1.00
N GLN A 188 -9.68 23.58 0.56
CA GLN A 188 -8.75 22.78 1.36
C GLN A 188 -7.58 22.28 0.51
N THR A 189 -6.45 22.02 1.17
CA THR A 189 -5.31 21.34 0.55
C THR A 189 -5.59 19.85 0.40
N ASN A 190 -4.84 19.17 -0.47
CA ASN A 190 -4.90 17.71 -0.55
C ASN A 190 -4.50 17.04 0.78
N GLY A 191 -3.54 17.61 1.52
CA GLY A 191 -3.15 17.12 2.84
C GLY A 191 -4.29 17.19 3.86
N GLN A 192 -5.03 18.31 3.89
CA GLN A 192 -6.21 18.45 4.75
C GLN A 192 -7.29 17.42 4.39
N ARG A 193 -7.60 17.28 3.09
CA ARG A 193 -8.57 16.29 2.61
C ARG A 193 -8.18 14.86 2.95
N LEU A 194 -6.91 14.52 2.76
CA LEU A 194 -6.35 13.21 3.07
C LEU A 194 -5.99 13.06 4.55
N ALA A 195 -6.45 13.98 5.40
CA ALA A 195 -6.22 13.98 6.85
C ALA A 195 -4.77 13.67 7.23
N LEU A 196 -3.81 14.24 6.50
CA LEU A 196 -2.37 14.11 6.74
C LEU A 196 -2.05 14.70 8.11
N ARG A 197 -1.38 13.92 8.95
CA ARG A 197 -0.94 14.29 10.29
C ARG A 197 0.55 14.53 10.38
N ASP A 198 1.32 13.69 9.72
CA ASP A 198 2.77 13.77 9.70
C ASP A 198 3.36 13.27 8.36
N GLY A 199 4.60 13.66 8.08
CA GLY A 199 5.30 13.39 6.83
C GLY A 199 5.03 14.42 5.73
N PRO A 200 5.61 14.22 4.53
CA PRO A 200 6.45 13.09 4.13
C PRO A 200 7.83 13.08 4.80
N ILE A 201 8.23 11.96 5.41
CA ILE A 201 9.57 11.74 5.97
C ILE A 201 10.26 10.56 5.28
N GLU A 202 11.56 10.63 5.08
CA GLU A 202 12.33 9.49 4.58
C GLU A 202 12.57 8.48 5.71
N VAL A 203 12.31 7.20 5.44
CA VAL A 203 12.41 6.11 6.43
C VAL A 203 13.31 4.96 5.97
N LEU A 204 13.66 4.92 4.69
CA LEU A 204 14.63 3.98 4.15
C LEU A 204 15.27 4.60 2.90
N PRO A 205 16.61 4.58 2.75
CA PRO A 205 17.25 5.14 1.57
C PRO A 205 16.90 4.34 0.30
N ALA A 206 17.22 4.93 -0.86
CA ALA A 206 17.16 4.22 -2.13
C ALA A 206 18.07 2.98 -2.10
N GLY A 207 17.60 1.87 -2.70
CA GLY A 207 18.38 0.63 -2.77
C GLY A 207 19.23 0.50 -4.04
N CYS A 208 18.84 1.20 -5.11
CA CYS A 208 19.50 1.24 -6.41
C CYS A 208 19.06 2.50 -7.18
N ALA A 209 19.70 2.75 -8.33
CA ALA A 209 19.29 3.78 -9.29
C ALA A 209 17.83 3.64 -9.77
N CYS A 210 17.32 2.41 -9.78
CA CYS A 210 15.96 2.03 -10.15
C CYS A 210 14.89 2.23 -9.07
N THR A 211 15.27 2.74 -7.89
CA THR A 211 14.37 2.92 -6.75
C THR A 211 14.64 4.27 -6.10
N ARG A 212 13.64 4.86 -5.46
CA ARG A 212 13.84 6.05 -4.62
C ARG A 212 13.75 5.70 -3.14
N PRO A 213 14.15 6.61 -2.23
CA PRO A 213 13.94 6.40 -0.81
C PRO A 213 12.48 6.13 -0.50
N VAL A 214 12.24 5.25 0.48
CA VAL A 214 10.89 5.00 1.00
C VAL A 214 10.52 6.21 1.84
N ILE A 215 9.38 6.79 1.50
CA ILE A 215 8.81 7.92 2.25
C ILE A 215 7.65 7.42 3.08
N GLN A 216 7.53 7.88 4.32
CA GLN A 216 6.39 7.61 5.18
C GLN A 216 5.53 8.86 5.35
N THR A 217 4.22 8.66 5.35
CA THR A 217 3.23 9.63 5.80
C THR A 217 2.31 9.00 6.83
N GLU A 218 1.71 9.82 7.69
CA GLU A 218 0.69 9.38 8.63
C GLU A 218 -0.62 10.11 8.36
N HIS A 219 -1.72 9.36 8.31
CA HIS A 219 -3.04 9.87 8.00
C HIS A 219 -4.06 9.38 9.03
N LEU A 220 -5.03 10.22 9.37
CA LEU A 220 -6.21 9.77 10.11
C LEU A 220 -7.15 9.03 9.15
N ARG A 221 -7.59 7.82 9.53
CA ARG A 221 -8.69 7.16 8.81
C ARG A 221 -10.00 7.89 9.11
N SER A 222 -10.84 8.00 8.10
CA SER A 222 -12.22 8.44 8.27
C SER A 222 -13.12 7.31 8.76
N ALA A 223 -12.79 6.05 8.42
CA ALA A 223 -13.49 4.87 8.93
C ALA A 223 -12.65 3.59 8.79
N PRO A 224 -12.92 2.55 9.61
CA PRO A 224 -13.62 2.61 10.89
C PRO A 224 -12.77 3.34 11.94
N VAL A 225 -13.40 3.82 13.02
CA VAL A 225 -12.67 4.27 14.21
C VAL A 225 -12.55 3.07 15.16
N LEU A 226 -11.36 2.49 15.26
CA LEU A 226 -11.11 1.34 16.12
C LEU A 226 -10.82 1.78 17.57
N PRO A 227 -11.34 1.09 18.60
CA PRO A 227 -11.08 1.43 20.00
C PRO A 227 -9.58 1.41 20.36
N GLY A 228 -9.15 2.33 21.21
CA GLY A 228 -7.83 2.27 21.87
C GLY A 228 -6.61 2.72 21.05
N ARG A 229 -6.79 3.31 19.85
CA ARG A 229 -5.71 3.94 19.07
C ARG A 229 -6.20 5.18 18.32
N ASP A 230 -5.28 6.07 17.95
CA ASP A 230 -5.53 7.36 17.28
C ASP A 230 -6.08 7.26 15.85
N ASN A 231 -6.64 6.12 15.45
CA ASN A 231 -7.14 5.83 14.11
C ASN A 231 -6.15 6.16 12.96
N LEU A 232 -4.85 6.17 13.26
CA LEU A 232 -3.80 6.50 12.31
C LEU A 232 -3.46 5.30 11.42
N ILE A 233 -3.20 5.58 10.14
CA ILE A 233 -2.52 4.68 9.22
C ILE A 233 -1.21 5.30 8.77
N ARG A 234 -0.14 4.51 8.83
CA ARG A 234 1.15 4.87 8.22
C ARG A 234 1.21 4.31 6.82
N LEU A 235 1.39 5.18 5.84
CA LEU A 235 1.58 4.76 4.46
C LEU A 235 3.07 4.86 4.11
N ARG A 236 3.62 3.76 3.60
CA ARG A 236 4.99 3.70 3.10
C ARG A 236 4.96 3.73 1.58
N HIS A 237 5.58 4.76 1.02
CA HIS A 237 5.57 5.09 -0.39
C HIS A 237 6.83 4.57 -1.06
N LEU A 238 6.69 3.53 -1.88
CA LEU A 238 7.78 2.93 -2.65
C LEU A 238 7.69 3.44 -4.08
N TRP A 239 8.69 4.17 -4.54
CA TRP A 239 8.76 4.63 -5.93
C TRP A 239 9.78 3.79 -6.69
N LEU A 240 9.27 3.03 -7.64
CA LEU A 240 9.98 2.13 -8.53
C LEU A 240 10.13 2.84 -9.89
N CYS A 241 11.36 3.16 -10.28
CA CYS A 241 11.64 3.99 -11.45
C CYS A 241 12.12 3.15 -12.63
N ASP A 242 11.73 3.53 -13.84
CA ASP A 242 12.44 3.10 -15.03
C ASP A 242 13.87 3.67 -15.05
N PRO A 243 14.85 2.93 -15.61
CA PRO A 243 16.12 3.53 -15.97
C PRO A 243 15.84 4.62 -17.02
N ALA A 244 16.34 5.83 -16.75
CA ALA A 244 16.22 6.98 -17.64
C ALA A 244 16.93 6.74 -18.98
#